data_AF-A0A947DBS1-F1
#
_entry.id   AF-A0A947DBS1-F1
#
_cell.length_a   1.000
_cell.length_b   1.000
_cell.length_c   1.000
_cell.angle_alpha   90.00
_cell.angle_beta   90.00
_cell.angle_gamma   90.00
#
_symmetry.space_group_name_H-M   'P 1'
#
loop_
_entity.id
_entity.type
_entity.pdbx_description
1 polymer ?
#
loop_
_entity_poly.entity_id
_entity_poly.type
_entity_poly.pdbx_seq_one_letter_code
_entity_poly.pdbx_strand_id
1 'polypeptide(L)'
;MGYFAYGQLPVFPAYPSPPSLAATDVFTPIPNLLDAAISDSNGTTFNSDGTVFNGIPGYNPVIYFASGGSTLIPTGRTLSATANTGYAGFTNYTVDFDNIDFNDIEGSLNFQTVNNNFPTLDSGDGFTIAFDLAILNEVSESNRAGFSVVLVSDDVSKEVEIGFKTDGADRAFAQSANFTEAETSSATSLDFSIRKTYWLSISGNTYSLAANGVEILSGNTRDYNFDPTTSSPALPASANPYQTPNFLFLGDNTDQGHAQFTLGEVQVLSLQTSLTPDLYNDYIASYGDLITALGNNLEAGKSHYLTSGFQEGRQIDLFEEDIYIASYSDLIINLGYNPEAATNHFISQGFREGRSANLFIPELYLAAYQDLQNAFGSDLKAATRHYIESGFSEGRDPLLGFDARAYIASYNDLIAAFGDDFAAGRNHYLQDGYNEGRTVTFQADDYIASYSDLITTLGYNLDLGAEHYITMGVGEGRSADLFDEAAYLSKYSDLQAVFGNNLEAATRHYIEVGYFEGRTV
;
A
#
# COMPACT_ATOMS: atom_id res chain seq x y z
N MET A 1 60.86 -14.07 34.30
CA MET A 1 60.20 -13.01 33.52
C MET A 1 59.18 -13.70 32.64
N GLY A 2 57.91 -13.29 32.74
CA GLY A 2 56.74 -14.16 32.62
C GLY A 2 56.47 -14.75 31.23
N TYR A 3 56.23 -16.05 31.22
CA TYR A 3 55.44 -16.78 30.22
C TYR A 3 53.97 -16.76 30.67
N PHE A 4 53.02 -16.73 29.73
CA PHE A 4 51.66 -17.18 30.00
C PHE A 4 51.27 -18.27 28.98
N ALA A 5 50.83 -19.41 29.52
CA ALA A 5 50.35 -20.58 28.82
C ALA A 5 48.98 -21.00 29.39
N TYR A 6 48.10 -21.46 28.50
CA TYR A 6 46.94 -22.37 28.66
C TYR A 6 45.78 -22.08 29.64
N GLY A 7 44.54 -22.26 29.13
CA GLY A 7 43.28 -22.39 29.89
C GLY A 7 42.07 -22.77 29.02
N GLN A 8 41.71 -24.05 29.00
CA GLN A 8 40.70 -24.75 28.19
C GLN A 8 39.25 -24.22 28.20
N LEU A 9 38.58 -24.44 27.07
CA LEU A 9 37.15 -24.26 26.71
C LEU A 9 36.14 -24.83 27.73
N PRO A 10 34.90 -24.31 27.77
CA PRO A 10 33.73 -25.16 27.92
C PRO A 10 33.06 -25.45 26.57
N VAL A 11 32.61 -26.69 26.50
CA VAL A 11 31.89 -27.38 25.43
C VAL A 11 30.50 -26.79 25.23
N PHE A 12 30.05 -26.73 23.98
CA PHE A 12 28.69 -26.37 23.55
C PHE A 12 27.62 -27.27 24.20
N PRO A 13 26.54 -26.71 24.77
CA PRO A 13 25.25 -27.38 24.80
C PRO A 13 24.44 -26.99 23.55
N ALA A 14 23.91 -28.02 22.90
CA ALA A 14 23.02 -27.95 21.75
C ALA A 14 21.71 -27.16 22.03
N TYR A 15 21.28 -26.40 21.00
CA TYR A 15 19.94 -25.95 20.55
C TYR A 15 18.75 -25.94 21.55
N PRO A 16 17.86 -24.92 21.53
CA PRO A 16 16.87 -24.79 20.45
C PRO A 16 16.62 -23.37 19.92
N SER A 17 16.14 -23.36 18.67
CA SER A 17 15.75 -22.26 17.80
C SER A 17 14.95 -21.11 18.44
N PRO A 18 15.12 -19.86 17.99
CA PRO A 18 14.33 -18.71 18.40
C PRO A 18 12.87 -18.79 17.89
N PRO A 19 11.93 -18.00 18.44
CA PRO A 19 10.56 -17.94 17.96
C PRO A 19 10.54 -17.38 16.54
N SER A 20 9.70 -17.95 15.68
CA SER A 20 9.43 -17.40 14.35
C SER A 20 9.02 -15.94 14.46
N LEU A 21 9.77 -15.05 13.81
CA LEU A 21 9.22 -13.76 13.37
C LEU A 21 7.91 -14.07 12.63
N ALA A 22 6.83 -13.38 12.98
CA ALA A 22 5.67 -13.36 12.09
C ALA A 22 6.17 -12.87 10.73
N ALA A 23 5.84 -13.58 9.65
CA ALA A 23 6.35 -13.40 8.29
C ALA A 23 5.93 -12.08 7.61
N THR A 24 5.71 -11.03 8.38
CA THR A 24 5.29 -9.73 7.91
C THR A 24 6.12 -8.67 8.63
N ASP A 25 7.39 -8.55 8.23
CA ASP A 25 7.94 -7.20 8.14
C ASP A 25 7.05 -6.49 7.12
N VAL A 26 6.07 -5.73 7.59
CA VAL A 26 5.19 -4.96 6.71
C VAL A 26 6.01 -3.81 6.17
N PHE A 27 6.77 -4.08 5.11
CA PHE A 27 7.17 -3.06 4.15
C PHE A 27 5.97 -2.89 3.23
N THR A 28 5.29 -1.76 3.31
CA THR A 28 4.36 -1.35 2.25
C THR A 28 5.18 -0.67 1.15
N PRO A 29 5.53 -1.35 0.06
CA PRO A 29 5.71 -0.63 -1.19
C PRO A 29 4.35 0.03 -1.47
N ILE A 30 4.31 1.34 -1.67
CA ILE A 30 3.08 1.98 -2.14
C ILE A 30 3.14 1.99 -3.67
N PRO A 31 2.47 1.05 -4.33
CA PRO A 31 1.76 1.35 -5.55
C PRO A 31 0.25 1.15 -5.30
N ASN A 32 -0.50 2.24 -5.44
CA ASN A 32 -1.95 2.35 -5.63
C ASN A 32 -2.83 1.24 -5.04
N LEU A 33 -3.56 1.53 -3.94
CA LEU A 33 -5.02 1.42 -3.84
C LEU A 33 -5.52 1.58 -2.39
N LEU A 34 -6.73 2.13 -2.32
CA LEU A 34 -7.73 2.09 -1.24
C LEU A 34 -7.51 1.00 -0.17
N ASP A 35 -7.31 1.39 1.09
CA ASP A 35 -8.35 1.35 2.14
C ASP A 35 -7.75 1.61 3.54
N ALA A 36 -8.51 2.34 4.35
CA ALA A 36 -8.13 2.86 5.66
C ALA A 36 -8.40 1.86 6.81
N ALA A 37 -7.70 2.03 7.94
CA ALA A 37 -8.14 1.49 9.23
C ALA A 37 -8.84 2.58 10.06
N ILE A 38 -10.08 2.32 10.48
CA ILE A 38 -10.86 3.13 11.41
C ILE A 38 -10.70 2.56 12.83
N SER A 39 -10.59 3.43 13.82
CA SER A 39 -10.50 3.06 15.25
C SER A 39 -11.87 3.16 15.93
N ASP A 40 -12.23 2.21 16.78
CA ASP A 40 -13.40 2.34 17.64
C ASP A 40 -13.14 3.29 18.83
N SER A 41 -14.20 3.63 19.59
CA SER A 41 -14.10 4.50 20.78
C SER A 41 -13.25 3.93 21.93
N ASN A 42 -12.74 2.71 21.81
CA ASN A 42 -11.86 2.05 22.78
C ASN A 42 -10.42 1.87 22.25
N GLY A 43 -10.10 2.37 21.05
CA GLY A 43 -8.74 2.33 20.49
C GLY A 43 -8.33 0.97 19.91
N THR A 44 -9.30 0.11 19.59
CA THR A 44 -9.03 -1.16 18.91
C THR A 44 -9.09 -0.92 17.41
N THR A 45 -7.98 -1.20 16.71
CA THR A 45 -7.93 -1.19 15.24
C THR A 45 -8.42 -2.53 14.69
N PHE A 46 -9.00 -2.53 13.49
CA PHE A 46 -9.51 -3.72 12.83
C PHE A 46 -8.97 -3.79 11.39
N ASN A 47 -8.80 -5.00 10.87
CA ASN A 47 -8.57 -5.25 9.46
C ASN A 47 -9.86 -5.00 8.65
N SER A 48 -9.73 -4.83 7.33
CA SER A 48 -10.86 -4.63 6.41
C SER A 48 -11.86 -5.79 6.37
N ASP A 49 -11.50 -6.96 6.90
CA ASP A 49 -12.36 -8.14 7.01
C ASP A 49 -13.08 -8.28 8.37
N GLY A 50 -12.99 -7.27 9.24
CA GLY A 50 -13.65 -7.25 10.55
C GLY A 50 -12.91 -8.03 11.65
N THR A 51 -11.67 -8.48 11.41
CA THR A 51 -10.83 -9.09 12.44
C THR A 51 -10.03 -8.03 13.22
N VAL A 52 -9.71 -8.30 14.50
CA VAL A 52 -8.96 -7.37 15.37
C VAL A 52 -7.52 -7.20 14.89
N PHE A 53 -7.08 -5.95 14.65
CA PHE A 53 -5.71 -5.58 14.35
C PHE A 53 -4.85 -5.72 15.61
N ASN A 54 -4.21 -6.87 15.78
CA ASN A 54 -3.23 -7.11 16.84
C ASN A 54 -1.81 -6.72 16.40
N GLY A 55 -1.65 -5.50 15.92
CA GLY A 55 -0.36 -4.98 15.47
C GLY A 55 -0.04 -3.64 16.13
N ILE A 56 0.91 -3.61 17.05
CA ILE A 56 1.65 -2.38 17.35
C ILE A 56 3.00 -2.58 16.66
N PRO A 57 3.28 -2.04 15.46
CA PRO A 57 4.66 -1.96 14.99
C PRO A 57 5.28 -0.66 15.49
N GLY A 58 5.15 -0.42 16.80
CA GLY A 58 6.10 0.42 17.50
C GLY A 58 7.21 -0.53 17.95
N TYR A 59 8.33 -0.55 17.23
CA TYR A 59 9.54 -1.12 17.80
C TYR A 59 9.80 -0.33 19.09
N ASN A 60 9.61 -0.99 20.23
CA ASN A 60 9.88 -0.45 21.54
C ASN A 60 11.22 -1.06 21.95
N PRO A 61 12.35 -0.39 21.68
CA PRO A 61 13.63 -0.90 22.12
C PRO A 61 13.60 -0.95 23.63
N VAL A 62 13.89 -2.15 24.14
CA VAL A 62 13.99 -2.39 25.57
C VAL A 62 15.11 -1.49 26.10
N ILE A 63 14.72 -0.47 26.88
CA ILE A 63 15.66 0.34 27.66
C ILE A 63 16.30 -0.58 28.69
N TYR A 64 17.64 -0.69 28.68
CA TYR A 64 18.38 -1.46 29.69
C TYR A 64 18.91 -0.53 30.79
N PHE A 65 18.46 -0.75 32.03
CA PHE A 65 19.12 -0.21 33.22
C PHE A 65 19.87 -1.32 33.96
N ALA A 66 21.11 -1.03 34.31
CA ALA A 66 21.97 -1.88 35.11
C ALA A 66 21.51 -1.95 36.58
N SER A 67 20.36 -2.55 36.87
CA SER A 67 20.06 -3.00 38.24
C SER A 67 18.92 -4.02 38.28
N GLY A 68 19.26 -5.30 38.15
CA GLY A 68 18.47 -6.41 38.69
C GLY A 68 17.73 -7.27 37.68
N GLY A 69 18.30 -8.45 37.40
CA GLY A 69 17.58 -9.59 36.82
C GLY A 69 17.67 -9.66 35.30
N SER A 70 17.88 -10.87 34.82
CA SER A 70 18.18 -11.23 33.44
C SER A 70 17.04 -10.89 32.46
N THR A 71 17.36 -10.42 31.26
CA THR A 71 16.39 -10.04 30.21
C THR A 71 16.64 -10.84 28.92
N LEU A 72 15.57 -11.30 28.27
CA LEU A 72 15.62 -11.91 26.92
C LEU A 72 15.68 -10.83 25.83
N ILE A 73 16.59 -10.94 24.87
CA ILE A 73 16.60 -10.15 23.62
C ILE A 73 16.02 -10.97 22.44
N PRO A 74 15.60 -10.34 21.32
CA PRO A 74 14.85 -10.99 20.24
C PRO A 74 15.48 -12.23 19.58
N THR A 75 16.77 -12.48 19.83
CA THR A 75 17.48 -13.72 19.47
C THR A 75 17.23 -14.89 20.42
N GLY A 76 16.38 -14.75 21.45
CA GLY A 76 16.13 -15.77 22.48
C GLY A 76 17.19 -15.82 23.60
N ARG A 77 18.19 -14.94 23.59
CA ARG A 77 19.27 -14.93 24.60
C ARG A 77 18.88 -14.19 25.87
N THR A 78 19.20 -14.77 27.02
CA THR A 78 19.13 -14.11 28.34
C THR A 78 20.48 -13.48 28.69
N LEU A 79 20.57 -12.15 28.77
CA LEU A 79 21.77 -11.46 29.23
C LEU A 79 21.81 -11.43 30.76
N SER A 80 22.94 -11.85 31.35
CA SER A 80 23.18 -11.69 32.80
C SER A 80 24.18 -10.56 33.02
N ALA A 81 24.19 -9.98 34.22
CA ALA A 81 24.97 -8.79 34.59
C ALA A 81 26.50 -8.89 34.43
N THR A 82 27.04 -10.00 33.92
CA THR A 82 28.47 -10.26 33.77
C THR A 82 28.90 -10.61 32.33
N ALA A 83 28.03 -10.50 31.32
CA ALA A 83 28.36 -10.78 29.91
C ALA A 83 27.99 -9.58 29.01
N ASN A 84 28.99 -8.80 28.59
CA ASN A 84 28.86 -7.47 27.96
C ASN A 84 28.89 -7.48 26.41
N THR A 85 28.33 -8.48 25.71
CA THR A 85 28.38 -8.49 24.23
C THR A 85 27.08 -8.99 23.61
N GLY A 86 26.36 -8.13 22.88
CA GLY A 86 25.19 -8.47 22.08
C GLY A 86 24.86 -7.36 21.09
N TYR A 87 24.39 -7.74 19.89
CA TYR A 87 23.93 -6.81 18.84
C TYR A 87 22.48 -6.40 19.10
N ALA A 88 22.16 -5.12 18.91
CA ALA A 88 20.79 -4.59 18.96
C ALA A 88 20.54 -3.75 17.72
N GLY A 89 19.44 -4.02 17.00
CA GLY A 89 19.13 -3.32 15.76
C GLY A 89 18.04 -3.99 14.92
N PHE A 90 17.83 -3.45 13.74
CA PHE A 90 17.04 -4.02 12.65
C PHE A 90 17.98 -4.52 11.55
N THR A 91 17.64 -5.65 10.91
CA THR A 91 18.23 -6.06 9.62
C THR A 91 17.25 -6.90 8.83
N ASN A 92 17.29 -6.79 7.51
CA ASN A 92 16.47 -7.59 6.59
C ASN A 92 17.08 -8.97 6.26
N TYR A 93 18.24 -9.29 6.84
CA TYR A 93 18.88 -10.59 6.70
C TYR A 93 19.06 -11.29 8.05
N THR A 94 18.89 -12.60 8.06
CA THR A 94 19.29 -13.46 9.16
C THR A 94 20.52 -14.27 8.76
N VAL A 95 21.35 -14.59 9.75
CA VAL A 95 22.41 -15.58 9.62
C VAL A 95 22.01 -16.74 10.51
N ASP A 96 21.92 -17.95 9.95
CA ASP A 96 21.67 -19.17 10.71
C ASP A 96 22.89 -19.51 11.56
N PHE A 97 22.99 -18.86 12.72
CA PHE A 97 24.04 -19.13 13.71
C PHE A 97 23.88 -20.48 14.38
N ASP A 98 22.69 -21.08 14.26
CA ASP A 98 22.35 -22.33 14.92
C ASP A 98 23.06 -23.50 14.21
N ASN A 99 23.22 -23.47 12.88
CA ASN A 99 23.92 -24.50 12.09
C ASN A 99 25.41 -24.21 11.79
N ILE A 100 26.11 -23.47 12.64
CA ILE A 100 27.55 -23.20 12.45
C ILE A 100 28.38 -24.41 12.87
N ASP A 101 29.01 -25.09 11.89
CA ASP A 101 30.24 -25.83 12.14
C ASP A 101 31.43 -24.89 11.94
N PHE A 102 32.02 -24.41 13.04
CA PHE A 102 33.21 -23.55 13.01
C PHE A 102 34.45 -24.23 12.40
N ASN A 103 34.38 -25.53 12.09
CA ASN A 103 35.43 -26.29 11.42
C ASN A 103 35.15 -26.53 9.92
N ASP A 104 33.95 -26.19 9.41
CA ASP A 104 33.55 -26.38 8.01
C ASP A 104 33.23 -25.02 7.35
N ILE A 105 34.28 -24.23 7.16
CA ILE A 105 34.24 -22.81 6.77
C ILE A 105 33.80 -22.60 5.30
N GLU A 106 33.77 -23.64 4.48
CA GLU A 106 33.47 -23.52 3.04
C GLU A 106 32.02 -23.87 2.65
N GLY A 107 31.16 -24.30 3.58
CA GLY A 107 29.95 -25.05 3.23
C GLY A 107 28.59 -24.33 3.17
N SER A 108 28.20 -23.50 4.17
CA SER A 108 26.75 -23.28 4.37
C SER A 108 26.32 -22.05 5.19
N LEU A 109 27.13 -21.01 5.30
CA LEU A 109 26.74 -19.78 6.01
C LEU A 109 26.59 -18.62 5.03
N ASN A 110 25.35 -18.41 4.59
CA ASN A 110 24.95 -17.28 3.76
C ASN A 110 23.93 -16.44 4.52
N PHE A 111 23.97 -15.13 4.31
CA PHE A 111 22.86 -14.26 4.70
C PHE A 111 21.58 -14.73 3.99
N GLN A 112 20.52 -14.99 4.76
CA GLN A 112 19.21 -15.34 4.25
C GLN A 112 18.26 -14.17 4.46
N THR A 113 17.54 -13.78 3.43
CA THR A 113 16.50 -12.76 3.52
C THR A 113 15.45 -13.18 4.56
N VAL A 114 15.18 -12.32 5.53
CA VAL A 114 14.13 -12.53 6.53
C VAL A 114 12.76 -12.45 5.87
N ASN A 115 12.60 -11.50 4.94
CA ASN A 115 11.42 -11.31 4.12
C ASN A 115 11.81 -11.37 2.64
N ASN A 116 11.34 -12.40 1.92
CA ASN A 116 11.61 -12.56 0.50
C ASN A 116 10.91 -11.51 -0.39
N ASN A 117 9.98 -10.74 0.17
CA ASN A 117 9.33 -9.61 -0.48
C ASN A 117 10.01 -8.27 -0.14
N PHE A 118 11.19 -8.28 0.50
CA PHE A 118 11.93 -7.05 0.74
C PHE A 118 12.21 -6.36 -0.61
N PRO A 119 11.88 -5.06 -0.75
CA PRO A 119 11.99 -4.36 -2.02
C PRO A 119 13.45 -4.27 -2.49
N THR A 120 13.64 -4.28 -3.81
CA THR A 120 14.95 -4.00 -4.41
C THR A 120 15.37 -2.57 -4.06
N LEU A 121 16.60 -2.43 -3.56
CA LEU A 121 17.27 -1.17 -3.30
C LEU A 121 17.94 -0.69 -4.59
N ASP A 122 17.12 -0.36 -5.60
CA ASP A 122 17.58 -0.02 -6.95
C ASP A 122 18.36 1.28 -6.97
N SER A 123 19.67 1.19 -7.11
CA SER A 123 20.58 2.34 -7.16
C SER A 123 20.57 3.10 -8.50
N GLY A 124 20.05 2.50 -9.56
CA GLY A 124 19.89 3.12 -10.88
C GLY A 124 18.74 4.11 -10.87
N ASP A 125 17.58 3.66 -10.42
CA ASP A 125 16.38 4.47 -10.21
C ASP A 125 16.54 5.38 -8.96
N GLY A 126 17.25 4.86 -7.96
CA GLY A 126 17.46 5.44 -6.65
C GLY A 126 16.37 5.03 -5.65
N PHE A 127 16.64 5.25 -4.36
CA PHE A 127 15.70 4.91 -3.30
C PHE A 127 16.02 5.69 -2.03
N THR A 128 15.10 5.70 -1.08
CA THR A 128 15.29 6.29 0.24
C THR A 128 14.93 5.30 1.33
N ILE A 129 15.76 5.22 2.36
CA ILE A 129 15.44 4.57 3.63
C ILE A 129 15.03 5.65 4.62
N ALA A 130 13.76 5.64 5.02
CA ALA A 130 13.28 6.49 6.10
C ALA A 130 13.33 5.72 7.41
N PHE A 131 13.84 6.34 8.47
CA PHE A 131 13.83 5.73 9.79
C PHE A 131 13.77 6.76 10.91
N ASP A 132 13.01 6.43 11.94
CA ASP A 132 12.94 7.23 13.15
C ASP A 132 14.03 6.83 14.14
N LEU A 133 14.83 7.78 14.62
CA LEU A 133 15.92 7.50 15.57
C LEU A 133 15.98 8.54 16.68
N ALA A 134 16.18 8.07 17.91
CA ALA A 134 16.71 8.83 19.04
C ALA A 134 17.89 8.06 19.64
N ILE A 135 18.97 8.71 20.02
CA ILE A 135 20.10 8.11 20.74
C ILE A 135 20.24 8.83 22.08
N LEU A 136 20.01 8.09 23.17
CA LEU A 136 20.11 8.60 24.53
C LEU A 136 21.56 8.64 25.03
N ASN A 137 22.35 7.64 24.65
CA ASN A 137 23.76 7.54 25.00
C ASN A 137 24.49 6.69 23.97
N GLU A 138 25.71 7.06 23.62
CA GLU A 138 26.55 6.30 22.70
C GLU A 138 28.02 6.38 23.14
N VAL A 139 28.73 5.25 23.05
CA VAL A 139 30.15 5.15 23.41
C VAL A 139 30.84 4.29 22.35
N SER A 140 31.88 4.84 21.72
CA SER A 140 32.63 4.14 20.68
C SER A 140 34.08 4.59 20.58
N GLU A 141 34.88 3.81 19.84
CA GLU A 141 36.21 4.21 19.40
C GLU A 141 36.16 5.31 18.31
N SER A 142 37.32 5.92 18.02
CA SER A 142 37.40 7.06 17.11
C SER A 142 36.89 6.80 15.69
N ASN A 143 36.90 5.57 15.18
CA ASN A 143 36.43 5.23 13.82
C ASN A 143 35.18 4.35 13.82
N ARG A 144 34.43 4.32 14.92
CA ARG A 144 33.29 3.42 15.12
C ARG A 144 32.12 4.21 15.68
N ALA A 145 30.91 3.69 15.57
CA ALA A 145 29.75 4.25 16.24
C ALA A 145 29.03 3.14 17.01
N GLY A 146 28.41 3.48 18.13
CA GLY A 146 27.52 2.56 18.83
C GLY A 146 26.16 2.38 18.16
N PHE A 147 25.84 3.21 17.16
CA PHE A 147 24.72 3.02 16.24
C PHE A 147 25.15 3.38 14.81
N SER A 148 24.92 2.48 13.89
CA SER A 148 25.28 2.58 12.48
C SER A 148 24.11 2.15 11.58
N VAL A 149 24.00 2.78 10.42
CA VAL A 149 23.18 2.31 9.31
C VAL A 149 24.11 1.78 8.24
N VAL A 150 24.03 0.49 7.92
CA VAL A 150 24.75 -0.12 6.79
C VAL A 150 23.74 -0.38 5.68
N LEU A 151 24.03 0.15 4.50
CA LEU A 151 23.14 0.11 3.34
C LEU A 151 23.92 -0.33 2.10
N VAL A 152 23.50 -1.44 1.51
CA VAL A 152 24.01 -1.99 0.26
C VAL A 152 22.89 -2.06 -0.75
N SER A 153 23.08 -1.40 -1.89
CA SER A 153 22.07 -1.39 -2.96
C SER A 153 21.99 -2.72 -3.72
N ASP A 154 21.21 -2.76 -4.80
CA ASP A 154 21.24 -3.84 -5.78
C ASP A 154 22.62 -4.01 -6.46
N ASP A 155 23.39 -2.93 -6.54
CA ASP A 155 24.79 -2.86 -6.99
C ASP A 155 25.70 -2.69 -5.76
N VAL A 156 26.47 -3.74 -5.42
CA VAL A 156 27.39 -3.77 -4.27
C VAL A 156 28.59 -2.82 -4.40
N SER A 157 28.74 -2.11 -5.53
CA SER A 157 29.69 -1.00 -5.62
C SER A 157 29.11 0.34 -5.11
N LYS A 158 27.83 0.34 -4.75
CA LYS A 158 27.07 1.53 -4.34
C LYS A 158 26.47 1.34 -2.96
N GLU A 159 27.33 1.51 -1.97
CA GLU A 159 27.00 1.27 -0.56
C GLU A 159 27.33 2.49 0.29
N VAL A 160 26.73 2.56 1.49
CA VAL A 160 27.08 3.56 2.49
C VAL A 160 26.89 2.99 3.90
N GLU A 161 27.83 3.29 4.80
CA GLU A 161 27.68 3.09 6.23
C GLU A 161 27.73 4.46 6.91
N ILE A 162 26.68 4.77 7.67
CA ILE A 162 26.55 6.01 8.43
C ILE A 162 26.60 5.69 9.92
N GLY A 163 27.62 6.18 10.62
CA GLY A 163 27.71 6.12 12.08
C GLY A 163 27.14 7.37 12.74
N PHE A 164 26.51 7.20 13.91
CA PHE A 164 25.94 8.26 14.72
C PHE A 164 26.68 8.35 16.07
N LYS A 165 27.22 9.53 16.38
CA LYS A 165 28.05 9.75 17.58
C LYS A 165 27.52 10.84 18.49
N THR A 166 27.71 10.62 19.79
CA THR A 166 27.44 11.61 20.85
C THR A 166 28.74 12.11 21.53
N ASP A 167 29.88 11.98 20.84
CA ASP A 167 31.23 12.33 21.33
C ASP A 167 31.52 13.85 21.29
N GLY A 168 30.67 14.64 21.94
CA GLY A 168 30.76 16.09 22.00
C GLY A 168 29.49 16.74 21.49
N ALA A 169 29.52 17.26 20.25
CA ALA A 169 28.30 17.66 19.56
C ALA A 169 27.79 16.46 18.74
N ASP A 170 26.49 16.20 18.83
CA ASP A 170 25.86 15.11 18.08
C ASP A 170 26.14 15.26 16.59
N ARG A 171 26.61 14.16 15.98
CA ARG A 171 27.04 14.15 14.58
C ARG A 171 26.79 12.81 13.93
N ALA A 172 26.48 12.84 12.64
CA ALA A 172 26.52 11.68 11.77
C ALA A 172 27.80 11.73 10.92
N PHE A 173 28.38 10.59 10.60
CA PHE A 173 29.51 10.51 9.68
C PHE A 173 29.38 9.28 8.79
N ALA A 174 29.93 9.33 7.58
CA ALA A 174 30.02 8.16 6.73
C ALA A 174 31.39 7.49 6.88
N GLN A 175 31.42 6.15 6.81
CA GLN A 175 32.66 5.38 6.84
C GLN A 175 33.37 5.40 5.50
N SER A 176 34.69 5.58 5.48
CA SER A 176 35.51 5.35 4.30
C SER A 176 35.50 3.88 3.90
N ALA A 177 35.93 3.57 2.67
CA ALA A 177 36.06 2.18 2.19
C ALA A 177 37.02 1.31 3.03
N ASN A 178 37.83 1.93 3.91
CA ASN A 178 38.72 1.24 4.85
C ASN A 178 38.31 1.45 6.31
N PHE A 179 37.04 1.76 6.58
CA PHE A 179 36.46 1.86 7.93
C PHE A 179 37.12 2.90 8.84
N THR A 180 37.36 4.09 8.28
CA THR A 180 37.73 5.31 9.01
C THR A 180 36.66 6.38 8.80
N GLU A 181 36.46 7.31 9.74
CA GLU A 181 35.52 8.40 9.51
C GLU A 181 35.90 9.22 8.26
N ALA A 182 34.92 9.52 7.41
CA ALA A 182 35.07 10.30 6.18
C ALA A 182 34.25 11.60 6.24
N GLU A 183 33.19 11.74 5.44
CA GLU A 183 32.30 12.89 5.49
C GLU A 183 31.59 12.92 6.84
N THR A 184 31.53 14.09 7.46
CA THR A 184 30.88 14.31 8.75
C THR A 184 29.86 15.43 8.60
N SER A 185 28.71 15.27 9.25
CA SER A 185 27.63 16.24 9.19
C SER A 185 28.08 17.60 9.72
N SER A 186 27.62 18.68 9.09
CA SER A 186 27.87 20.02 9.62
C SER A 186 27.19 20.18 10.99
N ALA A 187 27.95 20.60 12.01
CA ALA A 187 27.58 20.59 13.44
C ALA A 187 26.42 21.53 13.88
N THR A 188 25.53 21.92 12.97
CA THR A 188 24.35 22.73 13.31
C THR A 188 23.27 21.86 13.97
N SER A 189 23.25 21.92 15.32
CA SER A 189 22.18 21.49 16.23
C SER A 189 21.49 20.16 15.92
N LEU A 190 22.25 19.12 15.62
CA LEU A 190 21.76 17.77 15.88
C LEU A 190 21.62 17.59 17.39
N ASP A 191 20.58 16.86 17.76
CA ASP A 191 20.19 16.53 19.12
C ASP A 191 19.53 15.17 18.99
N PHE A 192 20.29 14.12 19.26
CA PHE A 192 19.84 12.75 19.15
C PHE A 192 18.99 12.33 20.35
N SER A 193 18.96 13.12 21.43
CA SER A 193 18.10 12.81 22.59
C SER A 193 16.60 12.92 22.27
N ILE A 194 16.26 13.60 21.18
CA ILE A 194 14.90 13.74 20.64
C ILE A 194 14.77 12.86 19.40
N ARG A 195 13.68 12.08 19.32
CA ARG A 195 13.36 11.29 18.13
C ARG A 195 13.19 12.20 16.91
N LYS A 196 13.88 11.85 15.83
CA LYS A 196 13.81 12.52 14.52
C LYS A 196 13.65 11.48 13.42
N THR A 197 13.03 11.90 12.33
CA THR A 197 12.98 11.10 11.11
C THR A 197 14.18 11.43 10.25
N TYR A 198 14.92 10.39 9.90
CA TYR A 198 16.07 10.44 9.01
C TYR A 198 15.70 9.85 7.66
N TRP A 199 16.25 10.47 6.61
CA TRP A 199 16.05 10.05 5.24
C TRP A 199 17.42 9.81 4.61
N LEU A 200 17.78 8.54 4.40
CA LEU A 200 19.02 8.15 3.74
C LEU A 200 18.70 7.76 2.30
N SER A 201 19.06 8.63 1.36
CA SER A 201 18.78 8.46 -0.07
C SER A 201 20.02 8.01 -0.82
N ILE A 202 19.86 7.08 -1.76
CA ILE A 202 20.85 6.68 -2.75
C ILE A 202 20.31 7.03 -4.14
N SER A 203 21.14 7.70 -4.95
CA SER A 203 20.84 7.93 -6.35
C SER A 203 22.13 7.95 -7.16
N GLY A 204 22.22 7.08 -8.17
CA GLY A 204 23.43 6.92 -8.96
C GLY A 204 24.62 6.55 -8.07
N ASN A 205 25.66 7.40 -8.04
CA ASN A 205 26.88 7.18 -7.26
C ASN A 205 26.96 8.05 -6.00
N THR A 206 25.82 8.61 -5.56
CA THR A 206 25.77 9.56 -4.45
C THR A 206 24.78 9.13 -3.39
N TYR A 207 25.04 9.55 -2.15
CA TYR A 207 24.11 9.44 -1.05
C TYR A 207 23.86 10.82 -0.43
N SER A 208 22.68 10.98 0.17
CA SER A 208 22.39 12.08 1.10
C SER A 208 21.66 11.56 2.32
N LEU A 209 21.91 12.20 3.46
CA LEU A 209 21.23 11.97 4.73
C LEU A 209 20.60 13.29 5.15
N ALA A 210 19.29 13.29 5.32
CA ALA A 210 18.55 14.40 5.90
C ALA A 210 17.99 14.03 7.28
N ALA A 211 17.89 15.03 8.16
CA ALA A 211 17.20 14.92 9.44
C ALA A 211 16.09 15.97 9.51
N ASN A 212 14.84 15.55 9.71
CA ASN A 212 13.65 16.42 9.66
C ASN A 212 13.63 17.33 8.41
N GLY A 213 14.05 16.77 7.27
CA GLY A 213 14.01 17.42 5.98
C GLY A 213 15.15 18.38 5.64
N VAL A 214 16.12 18.54 6.53
CA VAL A 214 17.35 19.28 6.25
C VAL A 214 18.46 18.30 5.93
N GLU A 215 19.08 18.41 4.75
CA GLU A 215 20.28 17.63 4.43
C GLU A 215 21.40 17.98 5.43
N ILE A 216 21.90 16.96 6.11
CA ILE A 216 22.96 17.10 7.12
C ILE A 216 24.28 16.49 6.68
N LEU A 217 24.26 15.56 5.72
CA LEU A 217 25.42 14.86 5.22
C LEU A 217 25.17 14.36 3.80
N SER A 218 26.15 14.45 2.92
CA SER A 218 26.10 13.88 1.58
C SER A 218 27.49 13.50 1.11
N GLY A 219 27.57 12.61 0.12
CA GLY A 219 28.84 12.10 -0.39
C GLY A 219 28.66 11.11 -1.53
N ASN A 220 29.75 10.45 -1.91
CA ASN A 220 29.73 9.38 -2.90
C ASN A 220 29.49 8.02 -2.22
N THR A 221 28.78 7.14 -2.89
CA THR A 221 28.68 5.73 -2.49
C THR A 221 30.03 5.02 -2.62
N ARG A 222 30.16 3.85 -1.99
CA ARG A 222 31.43 3.14 -1.84
C ARG A 222 31.32 1.66 -2.17
N ASP A 223 32.49 1.10 -2.47
CA ASP A 223 32.81 -0.32 -2.45
C ASP A 223 33.69 -0.57 -1.20
N TYR A 224 33.13 -1.19 -0.16
CA TYR A 224 33.82 -1.37 1.12
C TYR A 224 34.76 -2.57 1.09
N ASN A 225 36.01 -2.34 1.46
CA ASN A 225 37.02 -3.39 1.55
C ASN A 225 36.94 -4.09 2.91
N PHE A 226 35.87 -4.86 3.12
CA PHE A 226 35.66 -5.65 4.33
C PHE A 226 36.14 -7.09 4.14
N ASP A 227 37.00 -7.56 5.06
CA ASP A 227 37.36 -8.98 5.19
C ASP A 227 36.62 -9.60 6.39
N PRO A 228 35.56 -10.40 6.17
CA PRO A 228 34.78 -11.01 7.24
C PRO A 228 35.62 -11.89 8.16
N THR A 229 36.72 -12.47 7.67
CA THR A 229 37.56 -13.37 8.49
C THR A 229 38.36 -12.62 9.55
N THR A 230 38.48 -11.29 9.41
CA THR A 230 39.17 -10.41 10.35
C THR A 230 38.24 -9.72 11.34
N SER A 231 36.92 -9.94 11.25
CA SER A 231 35.94 -9.37 12.18
C SER A 231 36.01 -10.02 13.57
N SER A 232 35.29 -9.43 14.53
CA SER A 232 35.19 -9.93 15.90
C SER A 232 33.71 -10.09 16.29
N PRO A 233 33.19 -11.34 16.42
CA PRO A 233 33.85 -12.59 16.06
C PRO A 233 34.11 -12.70 14.55
N ALA A 234 35.09 -13.52 14.16
CA ALA A 234 35.39 -13.75 12.75
C ALA A 234 34.18 -14.41 12.06
N LEU A 235 33.76 -13.82 10.94
CA LEU A 235 32.72 -14.36 10.08
C LEU A 235 33.34 -15.24 8.98
N PRO A 236 32.61 -16.25 8.47
CA PRO A 236 33.00 -16.95 7.25
C PRO A 236 33.17 -15.96 6.09
N ALA A 237 34.11 -16.22 5.18
CA ALA A 237 34.35 -15.34 4.04
C ALA A 237 33.10 -15.16 3.14
N SER A 238 32.19 -16.14 3.12
CA SER A 238 30.92 -16.09 2.39
C SER A 238 29.87 -15.17 3.03
N ALA A 239 30.01 -14.85 4.32
CA ALA A 239 29.06 -14.03 5.08
C ALA A 239 29.55 -12.57 5.12
N ASN A 240 29.65 -11.93 3.94
CA ASN A 240 30.07 -10.54 3.82
C ASN A 240 28.86 -9.60 3.61
N PRO A 241 28.49 -8.76 4.59
CA PRO A 241 27.34 -7.86 4.46
C PRO A 241 27.55 -6.82 3.33
N TYR A 242 28.78 -6.34 3.13
CA TYR A 242 29.18 -5.39 2.07
C TYR A 242 29.38 -6.05 0.70
N GLN A 243 28.96 -7.30 0.54
CA GLN A 243 28.88 -7.98 -0.76
C GLN A 243 27.53 -8.70 -0.90
N THR A 244 26.56 -8.32 -0.06
CA THR A 244 25.21 -8.87 -0.05
C THR A 244 24.26 -7.82 -0.64
N PRO A 245 23.73 -8.01 -1.86
CA PRO A 245 22.82 -7.05 -2.48
C PRO A 245 21.57 -6.81 -1.63
N ASN A 246 21.03 -5.58 -1.70
CA ASN A 246 19.84 -5.17 -0.96
C ASN A 246 19.97 -5.32 0.57
N PHE A 247 21.18 -5.23 1.13
CA PHE A 247 21.42 -5.37 2.57
C PHE A 247 21.13 -4.07 3.31
N LEU A 248 20.31 -4.18 4.37
CA LEU A 248 19.99 -3.10 5.27
C LEU A 248 20.21 -3.54 6.72
N PHE A 249 20.96 -2.73 7.47
CA PHE A 249 21.15 -2.87 8.89
C PHE A 249 21.06 -1.50 9.57
N LEU A 250 20.36 -1.42 10.70
CA LEU A 250 20.28 -0.24 11.57
C LEU A 250 20.50 -0.67 13.02
N GLY A 251 21.64 -0.33 13.62
CA GLY A 251 21.92 -0.76 14.99
C GLY A 251 23.39 -0.70 15.37
N ASP A 252 23.74 -1.38 16.45
CA ASP A 252 25.13 -1.56 16.86
C ASP A 252 25.78 -2.70 16.07
N ASN A 253 26.76 -2.39 15.23
CA ASN A 253 27.44 -3.36 14.36
C ASN A 253 28.82 -3.80 14.86
N THR A 254 29.33 -3.34 16.02
CA THR A 254 30.72 -3.62 16.42
C THR A 254 30.89 -3.95 17.90
N ASP A 255 31.97 -4.66 18.24
CA ASP A 255 32.40 -4.85 19.63
C ASP A 255 33.20 -3.65 20.18
N GLN A 256 33.33 -2.58 19.37
CA GLN A 256 34.11 -1.38 19.62
C GLN A 256 33.22 -0.13 19.84
N GLY A 257 31.91 -0.33 19.88
CA GLY A 257 30.90 0.69 20.13
C GLY A 257 29.69 0.09 20.85
N HIS A 258 28.88 0.94 21.48
CA HIS A 258 27.50 0.60 21.87
C HIS A 258 26.65 1.85 22.04
N ALA A 259 25.36 1.74 21.79
CA ALA A 259 24.40 2.83 21.99
C ALA A 259 23.12 2.37 22.71
N GLN A 260 22.54 3.30 23.47
CA GLN A 260 21.16 3.24 23.92
C GLN A 260 20.33 4.10 22.99
N PHE A 261 19.47 3.48 22.19
CA PHE A 261 18.72 4.17 21.15
C PHE A 261 17.26 3.73 21.09
N THR A 262 16.43 4.58 20.50
CA THR A 262 15.08 4.29 20.07
C THR A 262 14.98 4.29 18.56
N LEU A 263 14.73 3.13 17.96
CA LEU A 263 14.42 2.98 16.55
C LEU A 263 12.90 2.87 16.39
N GLY A 264 12.31 3.72 15.55
CA GLY A 264 10.89 3.67 15.21
C GLY A 264 10.64 2.92 13.91
N GLU A 265 9.70 3.41 13.11
CA GLU A 265 9.37 2.83 11.81
C GLU A 265 10.58 2.92 10.86
N VAL A 266 10.78 1.87 10.04
CA VAL A 266 11.77 1.83 8.97
C VAL A 266 11.03 1.57 7.66
N GLN A 267 11.14 2.49 6.70
CA GLN A 267 10.46 2.40 5.41
C GLN A 267 11.49 2.39 4.27
N VAL A 268 11.25 1.55 3.27
CA VAL A 268 12.00 1.57 2.00
C VAL A 268 11.13 2.18 0.94
N LEU A 269 11.66 3.21 0.29
CA LEU A 269 10.91 4.07 -0.59
C LEU A 269 11.67 4.09 -1.91
N SER A 270 11.34 3.13 -2.76
CA SER A 270 11.91 3.03 -4.10
C SER A 270 11.51 4.28 -4.89
N LEU A 271 12.48 4.96 -5.48
CA LEU A 271 12.17 5.91 -6.54
C LEU A 271 11.75 5.04 -7.70
N GLN A 272 10.46 4.94 -7.99
CA GLN A 272 10.02 4.19 -9.16
C GLN A 272 10.35 5.03 -10.39
N THR A 273 11.57 4.92 -10.93
CA THR A 273 11.92 5.59 -12.19
C THR A 273 11.62 4.74 -13.43
N SER A 274 11.13 3.52 -13.20
CA SER A 274 10.72 2.55 -14.22
C SER A 274 9.20 2.33 -14.32
N LEU A 275 8.39 3.35 -14.04
CA LEU A 275 7.01 3.47 -14.52
C LEU A 275 6.85 4.80 -15.27
N THR A 276 5.80 4.91 -16.09
CA THR A 276 5.62 5.85 -17.23
C THR A 276 6.21 7.25 -17.04
N PRO A 277 6.64 7.94 -18.13
CA PRO A 277 7.14 9.32 -18.11
C PRO A 277 6.27 10.35 -17.37
N ASP A 278 5.07 9.99 -16.93
CA ASP A 278 4.03 10.89 -16.41
C ASP A 278 3.97 10.92 -14.88
N LEU A 279 4.58 9.99 -14.15
CA LEU A 279 4.40 9.86 -12.69
C LEU A 279 4.67 11.16 -11.90
N TYR A 280 5.71 11.91 -12.24
CA TYR A 280 5.98 13.20 -11.56
C TYR A 280 5.11 14.36 -12.07
N ASN A 281 4.50 14.22 -13.25
CA ASN A 281 3.44 15.13 -13.67
C ASN A 281 2.12 14.77 -12.98
N ASP A 282 1.82 13.50 -12.74
CA ASP A 282 0.65 13.07 -11.95
C ASP A 282 0.79 13.52 -10.49
N TYR A 283 2.00 13.43 -9.95
CA TYR A 283 2.35 14.06 -8.68
C TYR A 283 2.03 15.56 -8.68
N ILE A 284 2.39 16.29 -9.73
CA ILE A 284 2.03 17.71 -9.84
C ILE A 284 0.51 17.87 -9.94
N ALA A 285 -0.15 17.08 -10.79
CA ALA A 285 -1.60 17.12 -11.02
C ALA A 285 -2.41 16.81 -9.76
N SER A 286 -1.85 16.01 -8.86
CA SER A 286 -2.43 15.65 -7.57
C SER A 286 -2.57 16.83 -6.61
N TYR A 287 -1.79 17.90 -6.81
CA TYR A 287 -1.68 18.99 -5.85
C TYR A 287 -1.76 20.36 -6.51
N GLY A 288 -2.84 21.10 -6.25
CA GLY A 288 -3.08 22.41 -6.86
C GLY A 288 -2.00 23.46 -6.58
N ASP A 289 -1.30 23.38 -5.45
CA ASP A 289 -0.16 24.24 -5.15
C ASP A 289 1.05 23.92 -6.04
N LEU A 290 1.28 22.64 -6.35
CA LEU A 290 2.32 22.22 -7.29
C LEU A 290 1.98 22.56 -8.74
N ILE A 291 0.71 22.40 -9.16
CA ILE A 291 0.26 22.87 -10.47
C ILE A 291 0.56 24.37 -10.62
N THR A 292 0.34 25.14 -9.57
CA THR A 292 0.58 26.58 -9.57
C THR A 292 2.07 26.93 -9.57
N ALA A 293 2.88 26.21 -8.79
CA ALA A 293 4.30 26.51 -8.59
C ALA A 293 5.21 25.97 -9.69
N LEU A 294 4.94 24.73 -10.14
CA LEU A 294 5.82 23.96 -11.02
C LEU A 294 5.28 23.89 -12.46
N GLY A 295 3.95 23.92 -12.62
CA GLY A 295 3.29 23.70 -13.89
C GLY A 295 3.63 22.31 -14.46
N ASN A 296 3.46 22.12 -15.76
CA ASN A 296 3.80 20.85 -16.40
C ASN A 296 5.32 20.76 -16.62
N ASN A 297 6.05 20.36 -15.59
CA ASN A 297 7.51 20.26 -15.60
C ASN A 297 7.96 19.05 -14.78
N LEU A 298 8.18 17.95 -15.51
CA LEU A 298 8.57 16.67 -14.95
C LEU A 298 9.80 16.76 -14.04
N GLU A 299 10.87 17.41 -14.50
CA GLU A 299 12.13 17.53 -13.74
C GLU A 299 11.93 18.35 -12.47
N ALA A 300 11.09 19.38 -12.51
CA ALA A 300 10.75 20.15 -11.31
C ALA A 300 9.86 19.35 -10.34
N GLY A 301 8.89 18.58 -10.84
CA GLY A 301 8.09 17.66 -10.04
C GLY A 301 8.94 16.61 -9.36
N LYS A 302 9.85 15.98 -10.11
CA LYS A 302 10.85 15.04 -9.61
C LYS A 302 11.72 15.68 -8.54
N SER A 303 12.37 16.81 -8.86
CA SER A 303 13.19 17.52 -7.89
C SER A 303 12.41 17.85 -6.63
N HIS A 304 11.19 18.37 -6.74
CA HIS A 304 10.37 18.74 -5.60
C HIS A 304 10.00 17.52 -4.74
N TYR A 305 9.56 16.43 -5.37
CA TYR A 305 9.22 15.20 -4.65
C TYR A 305 10.41 14.68 -3.86
N LEU A 306 11.58 14.58 -4.51
CA LEU A 306 12.82 14.08 -3.91
C LEU A 306 13.33 14.94 -2.75
N THR A 307 13.20 16.27 -2.84
CA THR A 307 13.74 17.18 -1.83
C THR A 307 12.77 17.52 -0.71
N SER A 308 11.45 17.50 -0.98
CA SER A 308 10.44 18.10 -0.09
C SER A 308 9.15 17.30 -0.06
N GLY A 309 8.55 17.02 -1.22
CA GLY A 309 7.21 16.45 -1.33
C GLY A 309 7.07 15.12 -0.59
N PHE A 310 8.13 14.33 -0.65
CA PHE A 310 8.17 13.05 0.03
C PHE A 310 8.19 13.19 1.55
N GLN A 311 8.95 14.15 2.09
CA GLN A 311 9.00 14.45 3.52
C GLN A 311 7.71 15.09 4.03
N GLU A 312 6.99 15.78 3.15
CA GLU A 312 5.65 16.33 3.42
C GLU A 312 4.56 15.24 3.51
N GLY A 313 4.91 13.97 3.26
CA GLY A 313 3.96 12.86 3.22
C GLY A 313 3.05 12.90 2.00
N ARG A 314 3.45 13.60 0.92
CA ARG A 314 2.67 13.63 -0.30
C ARG A 314 2.75 12.28 -1.02
N GLN A 315 1.60 11.82 -1.49
CA GLN A 315 1.48 10.69 -2.38
C GLN A 315 1.92 11.11 -3.78
N ILE A 316 2.66 10.23 -4.46
CA ILE A 316 3.19 10.53 -5.79
C ILE A 316 2.11 10.43 -6.88
N ASP A 317 1.04 9.68 -6.62
CA ASP A 317 -0.01 9.38 -7.60
C ASP A 317 -1.38 9.39 -6.90
N LEU A 318 -2.09 10.51 -7.02
CA LEU A 318 -3.48 10.71 -6.56
C LEU A 318 -4.41 11.16 -7.69
N PHE A 319 -3.84 11.47 -8.85
CA PHE A 319 -4.58 12.03 -9.97
C PHE A 319 -4.98 10.90 -10.92
N GLU A 320 -6.24 10.47 -10.84
CA GLU A 320 -6.77 9.41 -11.69
C GLU A 320 -7.16 9.97 -13.07
N GLU A 321 -6.26 9.84 -14.04
CA GLU A 321 -6.38 10.42 -15.38
C GLU A 321 -7.58 9.86 -16.14
N ASP A 322 -7.80 8.55 -16.02
CA ASP A 322 -8.91 7.83 -16.63
C ASP A 322 -10.25 8.38 -16.12
N ILE A 323 -10.35 8.63 -14.81
CA ILE A 323 -11.55 9.22 -14.20
C ILE A 323 -11.73 10.66 -14.67
N TYR A 324 -10.65 11.43 -14.79
CA TYR A 324 -10.72 12.79 -15.30
C TYR A 324 -11.21 12.84 -16.75
N ILE A 325 -10.75 11.95 -17.63
CA ILE A 325 -11.26 11.83 -19.01
C ILE A 325 -12.75 11.47 -18.97
N ALA A 326 -13.11 10.41 -18.24
CA ALA A 326 -14.48 9.90 -18.14
C ALA A 326 -15.47 10.94 -17.56
N SER A 327 -14.98 11.89 -16.76
CA SER A 327 -15.76 12.97 -16.15
C SER A 327 -16.28 13.99 -17.17
N TYR A 328 -15.70 14.07 -18.37
CA TYR A 328 -15.96 15.15 -19.31
C TYR A 328 -16.08 14.66 -20.75
N SER A 329 -17.25 14.85 -21.36
CA SER A 329 -17.52 14.42 -22.73
C SER A 329 -16.56 15.04 -23.76
N ASP A 330 -16.13 16.29 -23.56
CA ASP A 330 -15.18 16.93 -24.46
C ASP A 330 -13.79 16.30 -24.36
N LEU A 331 -13.38 15.78 -23.19
CA LEU A 331 -12.13 15.05 -23.05
C LEU A 331 -12.23 13.66 -23.68
N ILE A 332 -13.34 12.94 -23.48
CA ILE A 332 -13.59 11.66 -24.18
C ILE A 332 -13.49 11.85 -25.70
N ILE A 333 -14.13 12.90 -26.24
CA ILE A 333 -14.16 13.17 -27.69
C ILE A 333 -12.79 13.60 -28.23
N ASN A 334 -12.07 14.48 -27.52
CA ASN A 334 -10.85 15.09 -28.05
C ASN A 334 -9.57 14.34 -27.70
N LEU A 335 -9.54 13.66 -26.55
CA LEU A 335 -8.37 12.91 -26.06
C LEU A 335 -8.50 11.40 -26.28
N GLY A 336 -9.72 10.86 -26.18
CA GLY A 336 -9.93 9.41 -26.08
C GLY A 336 -9.28 8.83 -24.82
N TYR A 337 -8.95 7.54 -24.84
CA TYR A 337 -8.16 6.91 -23.76
C TYR A 337 -6.68 7.30 -23.91
N ASN A 338 -6.29 8.40 -23.26
CA ASN A 338 -4.92 8.91 -23.27
C ASN A 338 -4.56 9.58 -21.92
N PRO A 339 -4.08 8.80 -20.94
CA PRO A 339 -3.71 9.29 -19.61
C PRO A 339 -2.71 10.45 -19.63
N GLU A 340 -1.62 10.31 -20.40
CA GLU A 340 -0.60 11.36 -20.56
C GLU A 340 -1.22 12.70 -21.02
N ALA A 341 -2.07 12.66 -22.04
CA ALA A 341 -2.73 13.86 -22.54
C ALA A 341 -3.70 14.46 -21.50
N ALA A 342 -4.32 13.63 -20.67
CA ALA A 342 -5.24 14.06 -19.61
C ALA A 342 -4.50 14.77 -18.46
N THR A 343 -3.38 14.23 -17.99
CA THR A 343 -2.50 14.89 -17.01
C THR A 343 -2.00 16.23 -17.54
N ASN A 344 -1.49 16.25 -18.78
CA ASN A 344 -1.05 17.46 -19.45
C ASN A 344 -2.17 18.50 -19.57
N HIS A 345 -3.38 18.07 -19.93
CA HIS A 345 -4.55 18.93 -20.03
C HIS A 345 -4.95 19.49 -18.66
N PHE A 346 -4.99 18.66 -17.61
CA PHE A 346 -5.39 19.10 -16.28
C PHE A 346 -4.45 20.17 -15.72
N ILE A 347 -3.14 19.93 -15.77
CA ILE A 347 -2.12 20.88 -15.28
C ILE A 347 -2.15 22.19 -16.07
N SER A 348 -2.27 22.12 -17.41
CA SER A 348 -2.19 23.30 -18.27
C SER A 348 -3.48 24.13 -18.32
N GLN A 349 -4.64 23.48 -18.24
CA GLN A 349 -5.96 24.07 -18.51
C GLN A 349 -6.98 23.69 -17.44
N GLY A 350 -7.22 22.39 -17.23
CA GLY A 350 -8.32 21.87 -16.41
C GLY A 350 -8.37 22.45 -15.00
N PHE A 351 -7.23 22.55 -14.32
CA PHE A 351 -7.13 23.14 -12.98
C PHE A 351 -7.54 24.62 -12.96
N ARG A 352 -7.10 25.40 -13.96
CA ARG A 352 -7.45 26.83 -14.10
C ARG A 352 -8.90 27.05 -14.49
N GLU A 353 -9.47 26.10 -15.23
CA GLU A 353 -10.90 26.06 -15.57
C GLU A 353 -11.79 25.70 -14.36
N GLY A 354 -11.20 25.21 -13.26
CA GLY A 354 -11.93 24.75 -12.08
C GLY A 354 -12.59 23.38 -12.30
N ARG A 355 -12.07 22.56 -13.22
CA ARG A 355 -12.56 21.19 -13.42
C ARG A 355 -12.24 20.33 -12.19
N SER A 356 -13.15 19.41 -11.86
CA SER A 356 -12.99 18.38 -10.85
C SER A 356 -12.52 17.09 -11.53
N ALA A 357 -11.49 16.45 -10.98
CA ALA A 357 -10.88 15.25 -11.56
C ALA A 357 -11.65 13.95 -11.27
N ASN A 358 -12.76 14.02 -10.54
CA ASN A 358 -13.41 12.87 -9.91
C ASN A 358 -14.95 12.89 -10.01
N LEU A 359 -15.50 13.40 -11.11
CA LEU A 359 -16.97 13.43 -11.32
C LEU A 359 -17.53 12.07 -11.78
N PHE A 360 -16.72 11.30 -12.50
CA PHE A 360 -17.06 9.94 -12.87
C PHE A 360 -16.85 8.99 -11.68
N ILE A 361 -17.82 8.11 -11.44
CA ILE A 361 -17.81 7.16 -10.32
C ILE A 361 -17.82 5.73 -10.90
N PRO A 362 -16.65 5.10 -11.05
CA PRO A 362 -16.50 3.79 -11.67
C PRO A 362 -17.37 2.70 -11.03
N GLU A 363 -17.55 2.76 -9.71
CA GLU A 363 -18.32 1.79 -8.94
C GLU A 363 -19.78 1.78 -9.39
N LEU A 364 -20.38 2.96 -9.59
CA LEU A 364 -21.76 3.06 -10.07
C LEU A 364 -21.89 2.62 -11.52
N TYR A 365 -20.91 2.97 -12.35
CA TYR A 365 -20.92 2.56 -13.75
C TYR A 365 -20.84 1.03 -13.88
N LEU A 366 -19.96 0.38 -13.11
CA LEU A 366 -19.86 -1.06 -13.10
C LEU A 366 -21.14 -1.71 -12.54
N ALA A 367 -21.68 -1.18 -11.43
CA ALA A 367 -22.90 -1.68 -10.80
C ALA A 367 -24.15 -1.54 -11.68
N ALA A 368 -24.19 -0.53 -12.54
CA ALA A 368 -25.31 -0.25 -13.42
C ALA A 368 -25.51 -1.31 -14.53
N TYR A 369 -24.44 -2.02 -14.91
CA TYR A 369 -24.45 -2.83 -16.12
C TYR A 369 -23.94 -4.25 -15.87
N GLN A 370 -24.87 -5.22 -15.90
CA GLN A 370 -24.57 -6.63 -15.61
C GLN A 370 -23.53 -7.23 -16.58
N ASP A 371 -23.54 -6.81 -17.85
CA ASP A 371 -22.55 -7.26 -18.83
C ASP A 371 -21.13 -6.80 -18.46
N LEU A 372 -20.98 -5.62 -17.88
CA LEU A 372 -19.69 -5.11 -17.40
C LEU A 372 -19.24 -5.86 -16.15
N GLN A 373 -20.15 -6.15 -15.21
CA GLN A 373 -19.84 -6.99 -14.04
C GLN A 373 -19.36 -8.38 -14.47
N ASN A 374 -20.03 -8.98 -15.46
CA ASN A 374 -19.63 -10.28 -16.01
C ASN A 374 -18.28 -10.23 -16.74
N ALA A 375 -17.99 -9.13 -17.44
CA ALA A 375 -16.76 -8.97 -18.22
C ALA A 375 -15.54 -8.59 -17.37
N PHE A 376 -15.72 -7.73 -16.37
CA PHE A 376 -14.64 -7.08 -15.63
C PHE A 376 -14.58 -7.45 -14.15
N GLY A 377 -15.60 -8.10 -13.60
CA GLY A 377 -15.67 -8.37 -12.16
C GLY A 377 -15.63 -7.06 -11.38
N SER A 378 -14.62 -6.89 -10.52
CA SER A 378 -14.37 -5.69 -9.72
C SER A 378 -13.28 -4.76 -10.29
N ASP A 379 -12.91 -4.93 -11.57
CA ASP A 379 -11.88 -4.10 -12.20
C ASP A 379 -12.45 -2.74 -12.63
N LEU A 380 -12.37 -1.77 -11.72
CA LEU A 380 -12.82 -0.40 -11.94
C LEU A 380 -12.03 0.33 -13.04
N LYS A 381 -10.75 -0.01 -13.23
CA LYS A 381 -9.93 0.59 -14.31
C LYS A 381 -10.40 0.09 -15.67
N ALA A 382 -10.69 -1.19 -15.80
CA ALA A 382 -11.28 -1.76 -17.01
C ALA A 382 -12.67 -1.16 -17.30
N ALA A 383 -13.52 -1.02 -16.28
CA ALA A 383 -14.84 -0.39 -16.41
C ALA A 383 -14.74 1.08 -16.87
N THR A 384 -13.82 1.86 -16.27
CA THR A 384 -13.59 3.26 -16.65
C THR A 384 -13.06 3.37 -18.08
N ARG A 385 -12.09 2.53 -18.47
CA ARG A 385 -11.59 2.45 -19.85
C ARG A 385 -12.72 2.11 -20.83
N HIS A 386 -13.55 1.12 -20.51
CA HIS A 386 -14.70 0.76 -21.34
C HIS A 386 -15.63 1.95 -21.57
N TYR A 387 -15.92 2.74 -20.52
CA TYR A 387 -16.76 3.92 -20.68
C TYR A 387 -16.17 4.93 -21.69
N ILE A 388 -14.87 5.21 -21.58
CA ILE A 388 -14.16 6.14 -22.48
C ILE A 388 -14.13 5.61 -23.92
N GLU A 389 -13.82 4.33 -24.11
CA GLU A 389 -13.61 3.73 -25.43
C GLU A 389 -14.92 3.34 -26.14
N SER A 390 -15.99 3.04 -25.41
CA SER A 390 -17.24 2.49 -25.97
C SER A 390 -18.48 2.99 -25.28
N GLY A 391 -18.55 2.92 -23.95
CA GLY A 391 -19.77 3.19 -23.17
C GLY A 391 -20.39 4.57 -23.41
N PHE A 392 -19.57 5.62 -23.56
CA PHE A 392 -20.05 6.95 -23.91
C PHE A 392 -20.74 6.98 -25.28
N SER A 393 -20.16 6.31 -26.28
CA SER A 393 -20.73 6.23 -27.64
C SER A 393 -21.97 5.32 -27.72
N GLU A 394 -22.08 4.35 -26.82
CA GLU A 394 -23.26 3.50 -26.63
C GLU A 394 -24.41 4.25 -25.94
N GLY A 395 -24.15 5.46 -25.42
CA GLY A 395 -25.14 6.25 -24.68
C GLY A 395 -25.39 5.75 -23.26
N ARG A 396 -24.46 4.96 -22.69
CA ARG A 396 -24.56 4.54 -21.29
C ARG A 396 -24.37 5.75 -20.37
N ASP A 397 -25.20 5.83 -19.33
CA ASP A 397 -25.09 6.87 -18.30
C ASP A 397 -24.51 6.24 -17.02
N PRO A 398 -23.35 6.73 -16.51
CA PRO A 398 -22.73 6.23 -15.29
C PRO A 398 -23.37 6.74 -14.00
N LEU A 399 -24.14 7.84 -14.04
CA LEU A 399 -24.80 8.41 -12.88
C LEU A 399 -26.27 8.00 -12.78
N LEU A 400 -26.95 7.83 -13.90
CA LEU A 400 -28.34 7.37 -13.97
C LEU A 400 -28.49 5.85 -14.13
N GLY A 401 -27.41 5.14 -14.47
CA GLY A 401 -27.46 3.70 -14.68
C GLY A 401 -27.62 2.87 -13.39
N PHE A 402 -27.18 3.39 -12.24
CA PHE A 402 -27.32 2.68 -10.97
C PHE A 402 -28.72 2.89 -10.37
N ASP A 403 -29.57 1.87 -10.50
CA ASP A 403 -30.89 1.87 -9.87
C ASP A 403 -30.77 1.59 -8.36
N ALA A 404 -30.66 2.67 -7.60
CA ALA A 404 -30.55 2.62 -6.16
C ALA A 404 -31.82 2.09 -5.47
N ARG A 405 -33.00 2.19 -6.10
CA ARG A 405 -34.23 1.58 -5.56
C ARG A 405 -34.19 0.07 -5.73
N ALA A 406 -33.87 -0.41 -6.92
CA ALA A 406 -33.69 -1.85 -7.16
C ALA A 406 -32.57 -2.42 -6.28
N TYR A 407 -31.49 -1.66 -6.05
CA TYR A 407 -30.47 -2.02 -5.08
C TYR A 407 -31.04 -2.21 -3.67
N ILE A 408 -31.79 -1.24 -3.13
CA ILE A 408 -32.44 -1.40 -1.82
C ILE A 408 -33.38 -2.61 -1.82
N ALA A 409 -34.22 -2.74 -2.85
CA ALA A 409 -35.19 -3.83 -3.01
C ALA A 409 -34.53 -5.23 -3.06
N SER A 410 -33.25 -5.30 -3.44
CA SER A 410 -32.47 -6.55 -3.47
C SER A 410 -32.15 -7.10 -2.07
N TYR A 411 -32.23 -6.27 -1.03
CA TYR A 411 -31.68 -6.57 0.29
C TYR A 411 -32.63 -6.16 1.43
N ASN A 412 -33.16 -7.15 2.16
CA ASN A 412 -34.12 -6.91 3.25
C ASN A 412 -33.58 -6.01 4.38
N ASP A 413 -32.28 -6.07 4.67
CA ASP A 413 -31.63 -5.18 5.63
C ASP A 413 -31.63 -3.73 5.16
N LEU A 414 -31.44 -3.48 3.85
CA LEU A 414 -31.49 -2.13 3.28
C LEU A 414 -32.93 -1.60 3.22
N ILE A 415 -33.91 -2.45 2.90
CA ILE A 415 -35.34 -2.10 2.98
C ILE A 415 -35.68 -1.66 4.41
N ALA A 416 -35.23 -2.41 5.41
CA ALA A 416 -35.47 -2.08 6.82
C ALA A 416 -34.73 -0.81 7.28
N ALA A 417 -33.53 -0.56 6.78
CA ALA A 417 -32.71 0.58 7.16
C ALA A 417 -33.13 1.89 6.47
N PHE A 418 -33.47 1.83 5.17
CA PHE A 418 -33.60 3.01 4.32
C PHE A 418 -35.01 3.21 3.74
N GLY A 419 -35.84 2.17 3.64
CA GLY A 419 -37.11 2.26 2.91
C GLY A 419 -36.89 2.73 1.46
N ASP A 420 -37.72 3.63 0.93
CA ASP A 420 -37.58 4.18 -0.43
C ASP A 420 -36.56 5.34 -0.53
N ASP A 421 -35.67 5.50 0.45
CA ASP A 421 -34.61 6.51 0.38
C ASP A 421 -33.47 6.05 -0.55
N PHE A 422 -33.70 6.20 -1.86
CA PHE A 422 -32.71 5.84 -2.89
C PHE A 422 -31.41 6.65 -2.80
N ALA A 423 -31.43 7.85 -2.21
CA ALA A 423 -30.21 8.61 -1.97
C ALA A 423 -29.36 7.94 -0.87
N ALA A 424 -29.99 7.48 0.21
CA ALA A 424 -29.33 6.66 1.23
C ALA A 424 -28.82 5.33 0.65
N GLY A 425 -29.60 4.64 -0.19
CA GLY A 425 -29.19 3.41 -0.87
C GLY A 425 -27.95 3.61 -1.75
N ARG A 426 -27.92 4.68 -2.56
CA ARG A 426 -26.74 5.04 -3.36
C ARG A 426 -25.51 5.34 -2.50
N ASN A 427 -25.68 6.11 -1.43
CA ASN A 427 -24.57 6.43 -0.52
C ASN A 427 -24.04 5.17 0.16
N HIS A 428 -24.92 4.27 0.60
CA HIS A 428 -24.54 2.98 1.17
C HIS A 428 -23.80 2.11 0.15
N TYR A 429 -24.22 2.08 -1.12
CA TYR A 429 -23.49 1.33 -2.14
C TYR A 429 -22.04 1.81 -2.29
N LEU A 430 -21.85 3.13 -2.33
CA LEU A 430 -20.52 3.74 -2.47
C LEU A 430 -19.64 3.58 -1.24
N GLN A 431 -20.22 3.55 -0.04
CA GLN A 431 -19.48 3.44 1.21
C GLN A 431 -19.15 2.00 1.57
N ASP A 432 -20.12 1.10 1.37
CA ASP A 432 -20.07 -0.26 1.91
C ASP A 432 -20.41 -1.31 0.83
N GLY A 433 -21.52 -1.11 0.10
CA GLY A 433 -22.11 -2.13 -0.77
C GLY A 433 -21.20 -2.66 -1.88
N TYR A 434 -20.39 -1.79 -2.48
CA TYR A 434 -19.41 -2.19 -3.49
C TYR A 434 -18.35 -3.14 -2.90
N ASN A 435 -17.78 -2.78 -1.74
CA ASN A 435 -16.76 -3.58 -1.04
C ASN A 435 -17.33 -4.87 -0.45
N GLU A 436 -18.61 -4.87 -0.08
CA GLU A 436 -19.35 -6.08 0.32
C GLU A 436 -19.66 -7.02 -0.86
N GLY A 437 -19.38 -6.59 -2.10
CA GLY A 437 -19.69 -7.34 -3.31
C GLY A 437 -21.19 -7.43 -3.60
N ARG A 438 -21.99 -6.49 -3.08
CA ARG A 438 -23.43 -6.45 -3.34
C ARG A 438 -23.71 -6.05 -4.79
N THR A 439 -24.78 -6.60 -5.34
CA THR A 439 -25.23 -6.38 -6.72
C THR A 439 -26.75 -6.18 -6.73
N VAL A 440 -27.27 -5.50 -7.75
CA VAL A 440 -28.73 -5.39 -7.93
C VAL A 440 -29.27 -6.74 -8.42
N THR A 441 -30.09 -7.41 -7.60
CA THR A 441 -30.71 -8.70 -7.95
C THR A 441 -32.23 -8.62 -8.08
N PHE A 442 -32.85 -7.53 -7.61
CA PHE A 442 -34.28 -7.30 -7.75
C PHE A 442 -34.59 -6.78 -9.17
N GLN A 443 -35.50 -7.46 -9.86
CA GLN A 443 -36.02 -7.06 -11.17
C GLN A 443 -37.48 -6.60 -11.01
N ALA A 444 -37.72 -5.31 -11.26
CA ALA A 444 -39.02 -4.71 -10.97
C ALA A 444 -40.12 -5.17 -11.95
N ASP A 445 -39.76 -5.51 -13.20
CA ASP A 445 -40.71 -6.03 -14.17
C ASP A 445 -41.12 -7.47 -13.87
N ASP A 446 -40.21 -8.34 -13.42
CA ASP A 446 -40.57 -9.69 -12.96
C ASP A 446 -41.53 -9.61 -11.76
N TYR A 447 -41.27 -8.68 -10.83
CA TYR A 447 -42.17 -8.38 -9.72
C TYR A 447 -43.54 -7.88 -10.19
N ILE A 448 -43.60 -6.95 -11.14
CA ILE A 448 -44.88 -6.46 -11.68
C ILE A 448 -45.63 -7.58 -12.41
N ALA A 449 -44.95 -8.34 -13.26
CA ALA A 449 -45.53 -9.42 -14.06
C ALA A 449 -46.09 -10.56 -13.19
N SER A 450 -45.54 -10.73 -11.99
CA SER A 450 -45.97 -11.72 -11.00
C SER A 450 -47.39 -11.46 -10.46
N TYR A 451 -47.88 -10.22 -10.50
CA TYR A 451 -49.13 -9.84 -9.84
C TYR A 451 -50.05 -9.03 -10.75
N SER A 452 -51.22 -9.59 -11.06
CA SER A 452 -52.21 -8.97 -11.95
C SER A 452 -52.66 -7.57 -11.48
N ASP A 453 -52.76 -7.35 -10.17
CA ASP A 453 -53.10 -6.03 -9.63
C ASP A 453 -52.01 -5.00 -9.94
N LEU A 454 -50.73 -5.37 -9.84
CA LEU A 454 -49.61 -4.49 -10.20
C LEU A 454 -49.56 -4.19 -11.69
N ILE A 455 -49.78 -5.19 -12.55
CA ILE A 455 -49.90 -4.97 -14.01
C ILE A 455 -50.98 -3.91 -14.30
N THR A 456 -52.14 -4.02 -13.66
CA THR A 456 -53.25 -3.09 -13.91
C THR A 456 -53.08 -1.70 -13.29
N THR A 457 -52.31 -1.58 -12.21
CA THR A 457 -52.18 -0.34 -11.44
C THR A 457 -50.91 0.44 -11.77
N LEU A 458 -49.79 -0.26 -11.94
CA LEU A 458 -48.46 0.33 -12.19
C LEU A 458 -48.10 0.32 -13.68
N GLY A 459 -48.56 -0.69 -14.42
CA GLY A 459 -48.09 -0.95 -15.79
C GLY A 459 -46.59 -1.25 -15.84
N TYR A 460 -45.95 -1.07 -17.00
CA TYR A 460 -44.50 -1.23 -17.13
C TYR A 460 -43.76 0.01 -16.60
N ASN A 461 -43.68 0.11 -15.27
CA ASN A 461 -42.98 1.19 -14.58
C ASN A 461 -42.09 0.61 -13.47
N LEU A 462 -40.80 0.44 -13.77
CA LEU A 462 -39.84 -0.22 -12.90
C LEU A 462 -39.63 0.52 -11.57
N ASP A 463 -39.58 1.87 -11.61
CA ASP A 463 -39.45 2.71 -10.42
C ASP A 463 -40.62 2.48 -9.46
N LEU A 464 -41.86 2.52 -9.97
CA LEU A 464 -43.06 2.26 -9.16
C LEU A 464 -43.13 0.81 -8.67
N GLY A 465 -42.63 -0.15 -9.46
CA GLY A 465 -42.52 -1.55 -9.06
C GLY A 465 -41.58 -1.72 -7.86
N ALA A 466 -40.37 -1.14 -7.93
CA ALA A 466 -39.40 -1.16 -6.85
C ALA A 466 -39.92 -0.40 -5.60
N GLU A 467 -40.49 0.80 -5.78
CA GLU A 467 -41.12 1.57 -4.70
C GLU A 467 -42.22 0.75 -4.01
N HIS A 468 -43.12 0.12 -4.77
CA HIS A 468 -44.17 -0.71 -4.21
C HIS A 468 -43.59 -1.90 -3.44
N TYR A 469 -42.59 -2.58 -3.98
CA TYR A 469 -42.00 -3.73 -3.29
C TYR A 469 -41.42 -3.35 -1.93
N ILE A 470 -40.65 -2.25 -1.90
CA ILE A 470 -40.01 -1.70 -0.70
C ILE A 470 -41.06 -1.25 0.33
N THR A 471 -42.08 -0.49 -0.11
CA THR A 471 -43.03 0.17 0.80
C THR A 471 -44.18 -0.73 1.25
N MET A 472 -44.59 -1.69 0.41
CA MET A 472 -45.78 -2.52 0.62
C MET A 472 -45.50 -4.02 0.43
N GLY A 473 -44.83 -4.40 -0.67
CA GLY A 473 -44.69 -5.79 -1.12
C GLY A 473 -44.07 -6.72 -0.07
N VAL A 474 -42.97 -6.29 0.57
CA VAL A 474 -42.33 -7.05 1.66
C VAL A 474 -43.26 -7.21 2.87
N GLY A 475 -43.99 -6.16 3.24
CA GLY A 475 -44.96 -6.18 4.34
C GLY A 475 -46.19 -7.05 4.06
N GLU A 476 -46.59 -7.15 2.79
CA GLU A 476 -47.65 -8.04 2.30
C GLU A 476 -47.19 -9.50 2.15
N GLY A 477 -45.89 -9.77 2.22
CA GLY A 477 -45.31 -11.10 2.01
C GLY A 477 -45.29 -11.54 0.55
N ARG A 478 -45.25 -10.58 -0.40
CA ARG A 478 -45.13 -10.88 -1.83
C ARG A 478 -43.72 -11.40 -2.15
N SER A 479 -43.64 -12.43 -3.00
CA SER A 479 -42.40 -12.83 -3.66
C SER A 479 -41.99 -11.76 -4.67
N ALA A 480 -40.68 -11.48 -4.77
CA ALA A 480 -40.12 -10.57 -5.77
C ALA A 480 -40.27 -11.10 -7.20
N ASP A 481 -40.37 -12.43 -7.35
CA ASP A 481 -40.52 -13.07 -8.64
C ASP A 481 -41.35 -14.36 -8.52
N LEU A 482 -42.39 -14.47 -9.36
CA LEU A 482 -43.24 -15.63 -9.61
C LEU A 482 -43.52 -15.79 -11.12
N PHE A 483 -43.02 -14.87 -11.96
CA PHE A 483 -43.24 -14.90 -13.38
C PHE A 483 -42.19 -15.82 -14.01
N ASP A 484 -42.55 -16.53 -15.09
CA ASP A 484 -41.59 -17.38 -15.80
C ASP A 484 -41.54 -16.88 -17.24
N GLU A 485 -40.63 -15.93 -17.47
CA GLU A 485 -40.43 -15.22 -18.73
C GLU A 485 -40.08 -16.21 -19.83
N ALA A 486 -39.29 -17.24 -19.49
CA ALA A 486 -38.87 -18.28 -20.40
C ALA A 486 -40.04 -19.17 -20.80
N ALA A 487 -40.89 -19.59 -19.86
CA ALA A 487 -42.11 -20.33 -20.15
C ALA A 487 -43.06 -19.49 -21.02
N TYR A 488 -43.26 -18.22 -20.67
CA TYR A 488 -44.09 -17.30 -21.43
C TYR A 488 -43.58 -17.14 -22.88
N LEU A 489 -42.29 -16.82 -23.05
CA LEU A 489 -41.67 -16.66 -24.36
C LEU A 489 -41.72 -17.98 -25.16
N SER A 490 -41.51 -19.12 -24.52
CA SER A 490 -41.48 -20.43 -25.18
C SER A 490 -42.85 -20.90 -25.71
N LYS A 491 -43.94 -20.43 -25.08
CA LYS A 491 -45.31 -20.82 -25.39
C LYS A 491 -45.87 -20.13 -26.63
N TYR A 492 -45.39 -18.93 -26.93
CA TYR A 492 -45.93 -18.07 -27.98
C TYR A 492 -44.92 -17.89 -29.13
N SER A 493 -45.12 -18.66 -30.21
CA SER A 493 -44.21 -18.66 -31.36
C SER A 493 -44.10 -17.30 -32.07
N ASP A 494 -45.15 -16.47 -31.99
CA ASP A 494 -45.13 -15.10 -32.48
C ASP A 494 -44.15 -14.23 -31.69
N LEU A 495 -44.07 -14.41 -30.37
CA LEU A 495 -43.10 -13.70 -29.53
C LEU A 495 -41.68 -14.18 -29.78
N GLN A 496 -41.45 -15.49 -29.91
CA GLN A 496 -40.13 -16.04 -30.28
C GLN A 496 -39.63 -15.47 -31.60
N ALA A 497 -40.53 -15.29 -32.59
CA ALA A 497 -40.16 -14.74 -33.88
C ALA A 497 -39.74 -13.26 -33.81
N VAL A 498 -40.26 -12.50 -32.84
CA VAL A 498 -39.97 -11.07 -32.67
C VAL A 498 -38.81 -10.83 -31.71
N PHE A 499 -38.82 -11.49 -30.55
CA PHE A 499 -37.88 -11.25 -29.44
C PHE A 499 -36.71 -12.24 -29.39
N GLY A 500 -36.79 -13.36 -30.12
CA GLY A 500 -35.78 -14.41 -30.05
C GLY A 500 -35.70 -14.99 -28.63
N ASN A 501 -34.57 -14.75 -27.95
CA ASN A 501 -34.32 -15.17 -26.56
C ASN A 501 -34.35 -14.00 -25.56
N ASN A 502 -34.82 -12.82 -25.96
CA ASN A 502 -34.86 -11.66 -25.08
C ASN A 502 -36.02 -11.79 -24.07
N LEU A 503 -35.68 -12.24 -22.86
CA LEU A 503 -36.64 -12.43 -21.77
C LEU A 503 -37.23 -11.12 -21.28
N GLU A 504 -36.42 -10.07 -21.10
CA GLU A 504 -36.88 -8.73 -20.68
C GLU A 504 -37.96 -8.18 -21.64
N ALA A 505 -37.74 -8.32 -22.95
CA ALA A 505 -38.73 -7.93 -23.95
C ALA A 505 -40.02 -8.76 -23.87
N ALA A 506 -39.92 -10.04 -23.50
CA ALA A 506 -41.07 -10.90 -23.28
C ALA A 506 -41.86 -10.49 -22.01
N THR A 507 -41.17 -10.19 -20.91
CA THR A 507 -41.77 -9.67 -19.65
C THR A 507 -42.49 -8.36 -19.91
N ARG A 508 -41.82 -7.41 -20.57
CA ARG A 508 -42.41 -6.12 -20.97
C ARG A 508 -43.67 -6.33 -21.81
N HIS A 509 -43.60 -7.20 -22.82
CA HIS A 509 -44.76 -7.52 -23.65
C HIS A 509 -45.92 -8.09 -22.82
N TYR A 510 -45.64 -8.99 -21.86
CA TYR A 510 -46.69 -9.55 -21.01
C TYR A 510 -47.42 -8.46 -20.20
N ILE A 511 -46.66 -7.56 -19.58
CA ILE A 511 -47.20 -6.46 -18.76
C ILE A 511 -48.01 -5.49 -19.63
N GLU A 512 -47.48 -5.08 -20.77
CA GLU A 512 -48.09 -4.04 -21.61
C GLU A 512 -49.26 -4.57 -22.47
N VAL A 513 -49.20 -5.83 -22.89
CA VAL A 513 -50.12 -6.38 -23.92
C VAL A 513 -50.64 -7.75 -23.53
N GLY A 514 -49.75 -8.71 -23.26
CA GLY A 514 -50.08 -10.12 -23.14
C GLY A 514 -51.14 -10.44 -22.08
N TYR A 515 -51.04 -9.81 -20.92
CA TYR A 515 -52.02 -9.95 -19.84
C TYR A 515 -53.42 -9.52 -20.28
N PHE A 516 -53.54 -8.38 -21.00
CA PHE A 516 -54.82 -7.86 -21.50
C PHE A 516 -55.39 -8.67 -22.67
N GLU A 517 -54.54 -9.38 -23.41
CA GLU A 517 -54.95 -10.35 -24.43
C GLU A 517 -55.40 -11.70 -23.84
N GLY A 518 -55.25 -11.91 -22.53
CA GLY A 518 -55.55 -13.17 -21.86
C GLY A 518 -54.49 -14.25 -22.11
N ARG A 519 -53.25 -13.86 -22.47
CA ARG A 519 -52.12 -14.77 -22.55
C ARG A 519 -51.75 -15.25 -21.14
N THR A 520 -51.19 -16.46 -21.06
CA THR A 520 -50.83 -17.11 -19.79
C THR A 520 -49.40 -17.59 -19.86
N VAL A 521 -48.73 -17.64 -18.72
CA VAL A 521 -47.44 -18.31 -18.55
C VAL A 521 -47.64 -19.82 -18.59
#